data_AF-A0A961S5M8-F1
#
_entry.id   AF-A0A961S5M8-F1
#
_cell.length_a   1.000
_cell.length_b   1.000
_cell.length_c   1.000
_cell.angle_alpha   90.00
_cell.angle_beta   90.00
_cell.angle_gamma   90.00
#
_symmetry.space_group_name_H-M   'P 1'
#
loop_
_entity.id
_entity.type
_entity.pdbx_description
1 polymer ?
#
loop_
_entity_poly.entity_id
_entity_poly.type
_entity_poly.pdbx_seq_one_letter_code
_entity_poly.pdbx_strand_id
1 'polypeptide(L)' 'GAGASQLRIAAQSVSLGGNIRVGLEDSLWAGKGKLAKSNADQVTLARKIIEGLGLSVATPDEAREILSLKGADQVAF' A
#
# COMPACT_ATOMS: atom_id res chain seq x y z
N GLY A 1 -7.53 4.90 -4.00
CA GLY A 1 -7.97 6.29 -4.26
C GLY A 1 -7.21 6.85 -5.45
N ALA A 2 -7.87 7.54 -6.38
CA ALA A 2 -7.24 7.96 -7.63
C ALA A 2 -6.42 9.25 -7.50
N GLY A 3 -5.29 9.32 -8.20
CA GLY A 3 -4.42 10.48 -8.34
C GLY A 3 -4.02 11.10 -7.00
N ALA A 4 -4.18 12.42 -6.88
CA ALA A 4 -3.80 13.19 -5.69
C ALA A 4 -4.52 12.74 -4.38
N SER A 5 -5.59 11.94 -4.49
CA SER A 5 -6.32 11.43 -3.33
C SER A 5 -5.82 10.07 -2.82
N GLN A 6 -4.85 9.42 -3.50
CA GLN A 6 -4.33 8.10 -3.15
C GLN A 6 -3.94 7.99 -1.67
N LEU A 7 -3.03 8.84 -1.18
CA LEU A 7 -2.54 8.76 0.20
C LEU A 7 -3.58 9.18 1.25
N ARG A 8 -4.49 10.10 0.93
CA ARG A 8 -5.56 10.51 1.86
C ARG A 8 -6.56 9.38 2.11
N ILE A 9 -6.97 8.70 1.03
CA ILE A 9 -7.88 7.57 1.14
C ILE A 9 -7.17 6.37 1.79
N ALA A 10 -5.89 6.15 1.48
CA ALA A 10 -5.09 5.14 2.17
C ALA A 10 -5.04 5.39 3.68
N ALA A 11 -4.71 6.61 4.11
CA ALA A 11 -4.68 6.98 5.53
C ALA A 11 -6.03 6.75 6.22
N GLN A 12 -7.13 7.14 5.59
CA GLN A 12 -8.49 6.89 6.11
C GLN A 12 -8.76 5.40 6.29
N SER A 13 -8.42 4.57 5.29
CA SER A 13 -8.59 3.11 5.37
C SER A 13 -7.81 2.52 6.55
N VAL A 14 -6.53 2.90 6.71
CA VAL A 14 -5.68 2.42 7.82
C VAL A 14 -6.28 2.82 9.18
N SER A 15 -6.73 4.06 9.33
CA SER A 15 -7.35 4.53 10.59
C SER A 15 -8.64 3.78 10.94
N LEU A 16 -9.32 3.17 9.95
CA LEU A 16 -10.51 2.36 10.14
C LEU A 16 -10.20 0.85 10.28
N GLY A 17 -8.91 0.46 10.34
CA GLY A 17 -8.48 -0.94 10.41
C GLY A 17 -8.50 -1.68 9.07
N GLY A 18 -8.57 -0.95 7.96
CA GLY A 18 -8.57 -1.52 6.61
C GLY A 18 -7.18 -1.66 6.00
N ASN A 19 -7.11 -2.46 4.93
CA ASN A 19 -5.92 -2.58 4.08
C ASN A 19 -5.83 -1.42 3.07
N ILE A 20 -4.66 -1.23 2.46
CA ILE A 20 -4.44 -0.17 1.46
C ILE A 20 -3.76 -0.68 0.20
N ARG A 21 -3.95 0.08 -0.88
CA ARG A 21 -3.26 -0.08 -2.16
C ARG A 21 -2.67 1.25 -2.61
N VAL A 22 -1.44 1.21 -3.09
CA VAL A 22 -0.75 2.31 -3.74
C VAL A 22 -0.01 1.78 -4.97
N GLY A 23 0.31 2.67 -5.91
CA GLY A 23 1.01 2.33 -7.13
C GLY A 23 0.78 3.38 -8.23
N LEU A 24 1.69 3.39 -9.21
CA LEU A 24 1.67 4.27 -10.37
C LEU A 24 0.43 4.05 -11.25
N GLU A 25 -0.19 2.86 -11.15
CA GLU A 25 -1.49 2.55 -11.74
C GLU A 25 -2.60 3.49 -11.23
N ASP A 26 -2.59 3.80 -9.94
CA ASP A 26 -3.63 4.61 -9.30
C ASP A 26 -3.28 6.11 -9.27
N SER A 27 -2.00 6.46 -9.22
CA SER A 27 -1.52 7.84 -9.12
C SER A 27 -0.09 8.00 -9.64
N LEU A 28 0.16 9.06 -10.42
CA LEU A 28 1.52 9.41 -10.87
C LEU A 28 2.32 10.23 -9.84
N TRP A 29 1.75 10.52 -8.67
CA TRP A 29 2.29 11.53 -7.74
C TRP A 29 2.90 10.90 -6.48
N ALA A 30 4.03 11.45 -6.02
CA ALA A 30 4.66 11.19 -4.71
C ALA A 30 4.50 12.40 -3.76
N GLY A 31 3.42 13.17 -3.96
CA GLY A 31 3.16 14.43 -3.26
C GLY A 31 2.62 15.49 -4.21
N LYS A 32 2.09 16.59 -3.65
CA LYS A 32 1.53 17.69 -4.44
C LYS A 32 2.58 18.25 -5.40
N GLY A 33 2.34 18.13 -6.70
CA GLY A 33 3.23 18.64 -7.75
C GLY A 33 4.54 17.86 -7.94
N LYS A 34 4.70 16.69 -7.31
CA LYS A 34 5.90 15.86 -7.42
C LYS A 34 5.53 14.52 -8.03
N LEU A 35 6.04 14.24 -9.24
CA LEU A 35 5.88 12.92 -9.84
C LEU A 35 6.63 11.86 -9.03
N ALA A 36 6.01 10.69 -8.88
CA ALA A 36 6.67 9.51 -8.35
C ALA A 36 7.67 8.98 -9.38
N LYS A 37 8.89 8.69 -8.95
CA LYS A 37 9.93 8.09 -9.81
C LYS A 37 9.79 6.58 -9.91
N SER A 38 9.13 5.98 -8.92
CA SER A 38 8.92 4.54 -8.83
C SER A 38 7.68 4.22 -8.00
N ASN A 39 7.16 2.99 -8.12
CA ASN A 39 6.15 2.48 -7.19
C ASN A 39 6.67 2.48 -5.73
N ALA A 40 7.97 2.23 -5.54
CA ALA A 40 8.59 2.17 -4.21
C ALA A 40 8.53 3.53 -3.47
N ASP A 41 8.51 4.65 -4.20
CA ASP A 41 8.31 5.98 -3.60
C ASP A 41 6.98 6.04 -2.85
N GLN A 42 5.91 5.53 -3.47
CA GLN A 42 4.56 5.53 -2.89
C GLN A 42 4.42 4.49 -1.79
N VAL A 43 5.02 3.30 -1.94
CA VAL A 43 5.08 2.29 -0.87
C VAL A 43 5.77 2.85 0.37
N THR A 44 6.87 3.60 0.18
CA THR A 44 7.59 4.25 1.29
C THR A 44 6.73 5.30 2.00
N LEU A 45 5.97 6.11 1.25
CA LEU A 45 5.06 7.10 1.83
C LEU A 45 3.90 6.44 2.59
N ALA A 46 3.32 5.38 2.02
CA ALA A 46 2.26 4.60 2.65
C ALA A 46 2.74 3.93 3.95
N ARG A 47 3.94 3.33 3.94
CA ARG A 47 4.56 2.73 5.12
C ARG A 47 4.76 3.73 6.25
N LYS A 48 5.22 4.95 5.94
CA LYS A 48 5.35 6.03 6.95
C LYS A 48 4.02 6.38 7.63
N ILE A 49 2.92 6.36 6.87
CA ILE A 49 1.58 6.60 7.44
C ILE A 49 1.19 5.47 8.39
N ILE A 50 1.40 4.22 7.97
CA ILE A 50 1.10 3.02 8.77
C ILE A 50 1.90 3.03 10.09
N GLU A 51 3.21 3.21 10.00
CA GLU A 51 4.11 3.21 11.16
C GLU A 51 3.83 4.42 12.09
N GLY A 52 3.45 5.57 11.52
CA GLY A 52 3.03 6.75 12.29
C GLY A 52 1.76 6.54 13.13
N LEU A 53 0.93 5.54 12.79
CA LEU A 53 -0.25 5.13 13.56
C LEU A 53 0.05 3.98 14.53
N GLY A 54 1.32 3.59 14.69
CA GLY A 54 1.73 2.49 15.58
C GLY A 54 1.44 1.09 15.02
N LEU A 55 1.21 0.98 13.71
CA LEU A 55 0.93 -0.27 13.01
C LEU A 55 2.17 -0.77 12.25
N SER A 56 2.15 -2.03 11.84
CA SER A 56 3.18 -2.66 11.01
C SER A 56 2.64 -3.05 9.63
N VAL A 57 3.53 -3.16 8.64
CA VAL A 57 3.21 -3.67 7.31
C VAL A 57 3.37 -5.18 7.30
N ALA A 58 2.34 -5.90 6.85
CA ALA A 58 2.41 -7.35 6.68
C ALA A 58 3.46 -7.76 5.65
N THR A 59 4.23 -8.79 5.98
CA THR A 59 5.05 -9.56 5.06
C THR A 59 4.17 -10.32 4.05
N PRO A 60 4.74 -10.79 2.92
CA PRO A 60 3.99 -11.62 1.98
C PRO A 60 3.41 -12.89 2.62
N ASP A 61 4.12 -13.50 3.57
CA ASP A 61 3.65 -14.73 4.24
C ASP A 61 2.45 -14.45 5.15
N GLU A 62 2.53 -13.39 5.97
CA GLU A 62 1.39 -12.92 6.79
C GLU A 62 0.19 -12.55 5.90
N ALA A 63 0.42 -11.87 4.77
CA ALA A 63 -0.66 -11.54 3.84
C ALA A 63 -1.34 -12.78 3.25
N ARG A 64 -0.58 -13.85 2.97
CA ARG A 64 -1.15 -15.13 2.51
C ARG A 64 -1.97 -15.80 3.61
N GLU A 65 -1.54 -15.76 4.85
CA GLU A 65 -2.29 -16.29 5.99
C GLU A 65 -3.62 -15.53 6.19
N ILE A 66 -3.55 -14.20 6.28
CA ILE A 66 -4.73 -13.31 6.45
C ILE A 66 -5.77 -13.56 5.36
N LEU A 67 -5.32 -13.74 4.11
CA LEU A 67 -6.19 -13.92 2.95
C LEU A 67 -6.45 -15.40 2.60
N SER A 68 -5.95 -16.35 3.40
CA SER A 68 -6.08 -17.80 3.17
C SER A 68 -5.66 -18.22 1.74
N LEU A 69 -4.50 -17.74 1.29
CA LEU A 69 -4.00 -18.00 -0.06
C LEU A 69 -3.21 -19.31 -0.14
N LYS A 70 -3.28 -19.96 -1.30
CA LYS A 70 -2.69 -21.27 -1.60
C LYS A 70 -1.15 -21.38 -1.53
N GLY A 71 -0.40 -20.33 -1.23
CA GLY A 71 1.06 -20.37 -1.26
C GLY A 71 1.67 -20.01 -2.62
N ALA A 72 2.95 -19.62 -2.61
CA ALA A 72 3.67 -19.13 -3.78
C ALA A 72 4.13 -20.24 -4.74
N ASP A 73 4.28 -21.46 -4.25
CA ASP A 73 4.71 -22.67 -4.98
C ASP A 73 3.54 -23.39 -5.69
N GLN A 74 2.29 -23.01 -5.38
CA GLN A 74 1.09 -23.62 -5.96
C GLN A 74 0.51 -22.80 -7.13
N VAL A 75 1.36 -22.09 -7.86
CA VAL A 75 1.01 -21.27 -9.04
C VAL A 75 1.72 -21.79 -10.30
N ALA A 76 1.17 -21.53 -11.48
CA ALA A 76 1.65 -22.08 -12.75
C ALA A 76 2.29 -20.99 -13.65
N PHE A 77 3.32 -20.31 -13.14
CA PHE A 77 4.12 -19.33 -13.87
C PHE A 77 5.58 -19.35 -13.40
#